data_AF-A0AAV9X564-F1
#
_entry.id   AF-A0AAV9X564-F1
#
_cell.length_a   1.000
_cell.length_b   1.000
_cell.length_c   1.000
_cell.angle_alpha   90.00
_cell.angle_beta   90.00
_cell.angle_gamma   90.00
#
_symmetry.space_group_name_H-M   'P 1'
#
loop_
_entity.id
_entity.type
_entity.pdbx_description
1 polymer ?
#
loop_
_entity_poly.entity_id
_entity_poly.type
_entity_poly.pdbx_seq_one_letter_code
_entity_poly.pdbx_strand_id
1 'polypeptide(L)'
;MVEAGRTYLIRNKQTGTCLDCNTGNSWVRAWHDKGGQNQKWVLDREGRGHPWTLRNVETGRFLAPAPEGGDVGPKTPINTSDEPHLWHLSDDGGLLR
;
A
#
# COMPACT_ATOMS: atom_id res chain seq x y z
N MET A 1 -14.66 -7.77 1.62
CA MET A 1 -14.71 -6.33 1.92
C MET A 1 -13.51 -5.99 2.80
N VAL A 2 -12.84 -4.86 2.56
CA VAL A 2 -11.72 -4.40 3.40
C VAL A 2 -12.27 -3.82 4.70
N GLU A 3 -11.68 -4.21 5.83
CA GLU A 3 -12.02 -3.79 7.19
C GLU A 3 -10.89 -2.89 7.74
N ALA A 4 -11.27 -1.83 8.46
CA ALA A 4 -10.31 -0.96 9.12
C ALA A 4 -9.60 -1.66 10.30
N GLY A 5 -8.34 -1.32 10.53
CA GLY A 5 -7.50 -1.89 11.57
C GLY A 5 -7.01 -3.32 11.29
N ARG A 6 -7.31 -3.90 10.13
CA ARG A 6 -6.87 -5.25 9.76
C ARG A 6 -5.58 -5.24 8.97
N THR A 7 -4.84 -6.34 9.09
CA THR A 7 -3.61 -6.60 8.32
C THR A 7 -3.94 -7.38 7.05
N TYR A 8 -3.40 -6.92 5.93
CA TYR A 8 -3.60 -7.51 4.61
C TYR A 8 -2.28 -7.79 3.91
N LEU A 9 -2.31 -8.85 3.09
CA LEU A 9 -1.37 -9.04 1.99
C LEU A 9 -2.03 -8.51 0.71
N ILE A 10 -1.46 -7.48 0.11
CA ILE A 10 -1.97 -6.90 -1.13
C ILE A 10 -1.29 -7.60 -2.30
N ARG A 11 -2.05 -8.40 -3.05
CA ARG A 11 -1.53 -9.24 -4.13
C ARG A 11 -2.00 -8.75 -5.49
N ASN A 12 -1.07 -8.61 -6.42
CA ASN A 12 -1.41 -8.45 -7.83
C ASN A 12 -2.06 -9.74 -8.35
N LYS A 13 -3.29 -9.62 -8.87
CA LYS A 13 -4.11 -10.76 -9.31
C LYS A 13 -3.49 -11.51 -10.50
N GLN A 14 -2.74 -10.84 -11.36
CA GLN A 14 -2.18 -11.42 -12.59
C GLN A 14 -0.86 -12.14 -12.35
N THR A 15 0.05 -11.54 -11.58
CA THR A 15 1.41 -12.07 -11.36
C THR A 15 1.53 -12.89 -10.09
N GLY A 16 0.60 -12.74 -9.14
CA GLY A 16 0.69 -13.34 -7.82
C GLY A 16 1.73 -12.70 -6.89
N THR A 17 2.47 -11.68 -7.36
CA THR A 17 3.40 -10.91 -6.51
C THR A 17 2.62 -10.01 -5.54
N CYS A 18 3.25 -9.66 -4.42
CA CYS A 18 2.66 -8.80 -3.40
C CYS A 18 3.37 -7.46 -3.27
N LEU A 19 2.67 -6.48 -2.69
CA LEU A 19 3.20 -5.18 -2.32
C LEU A 19 4.21 -5.34 -1.17
N ASP A 20 5.49 -5.14 -1.47
CA ASP A 20 6.64 -5.41 -0.62
C ASP A 20 7.40 -4.11 -0.34
N CYS A 21 7.61 -3.77 0.93
CA CYS A 21 8.52 -2.71 1.33
C CYS A 21 9.93 -3.28 1.40
N ASN A 22 10.85 -2.75 0.60
CA ASN A 22 12.26 -3.04 0.74
C ASN A 22 12.82 -2.25 1.93
N THR A 23 13.05 -2.93 3.04
CA THR A 23 13.51 -2.30 4.30
C THR A 23 14.92 -1.72 4.20
N GLY A 24 15.71 -2.11 3.20
CA GLY A 24 17.05 -1.54 2.97
C GLY A 24 17.06 -0.15 2.34
N ASN A 25 16.00 0.25 1.64
CA ASN A 25 15.95 1.55 0.95
C ASN A 25 14.57 2.23 0.93
N SER A 26 13.60 1.69 1.67
CA SER A 26 12.22 2.21 1.81
C SER A 26 11.38 2.17 0.53
N TRP A 27 11.89 1.60 -0.57
CA TRP A 27 11.15 1.48 -1.82
C TRP A 27 10.07 0.42 -1.72
N VAL A 28 8.92 0.70 -2.31
CA VAL A 28 7.85 -0.27 -2.42
C VAL A 28 7.84 -0.87 -3.82
N ARG A 29 7.78 -2.19 -3.89
CA ARG A 29 7.90 -2.97 -5.13
C ARG A 29 6.91 -4.11 -5.16
N ALA A 30 6.72 -4.67 -6.35
CA ALA A 30 6.10 -5.98 -6.50
C ALA A 30 7.16 -7.07 -6.26
N TRP A 31 6.92 -7.98 -5.31
CA TRP A 31 7.85 -9.06 -5.00
C TRP A 31 7.14 -10.40 -4.80
N HIS A 32 7.88 -11.49 -4.92
CA HIS A 32 7.32 -12.81 -4.59
C HIS A 32 6.93 -12.83 -3.11
N ASP A 33 5.78 -13.43 -2.83
CA ASP A 33 5.33 -13.65 -1.46
C ASP A 33 6.32 -14.58 -0.74
N LYS A 34 6.92 -14.05 0.33
CA LYS A 34 7.84 -14.74 1.23
C LYS A 34 7.27 -14.84 2.64
N GLY A 35 6.03 -14.37 2.87
CA GLY A 35 5.38 -14.33 4.18
C GLY A 35 5.95 -13.29 5.16
N GLY A 36 6.86 -12.43 4.70
CA GLY A 36 7.56 -11.42 5.50
C GLY A 36 6.62 -10.35 6.07
N GLN A 37 7.02 -9.70 7.16
CA GLN A 37 6.23 -8.60 7.75
C GLN A 37 6.29 -7.36 6.86
N ASN A 38 7.39 -7.14 6.15
CA ASN A 38 7.54 -6.11 5.13
C ASN A 38 6.57 -6.24 3.94
N GLN A 39 5.84 -7.36 3.82
CA GLN A 39 4.82 -7.60 2.79
C GLN A 39 3.39 -7.43 3.31
N LYS A 40 3.24 -7.11 4.60
CA LYS A 40 1.94 -6.97 5.26
C LYS A 40 1.67 -5.51 5.59
N TRP A 41 0.42 -5.12 5.38
CA TRP A 41 -0.01 -3.73 5.51
C TRP A 41 -1.25 -3.66 6.38
N VAL A 42 -1.22 -2.83 7.42
CA VAL A 42 -2.40 -2.46 8.20
C VAL A 42 -3.16 -1.41 7.39
N LEU A 43 -4.40 -1.72 7.05
CA LEU A 43 -5.30 -0.78 6.37
C LEU A 43 -6.24 -0.16 7.41
N ASP A 44 -6.21 1.16 7.51
CA ASP A 44 -7.00 1.89 8.50
C ASP A 44 -7.66 3.14 7.90
N ARG A 45 -8.72 3.62 8.55
CA ARG A 45 -9.48 4.82 8.18
C ARG A 45 -10.37 5.29 9.34
N GLU A 46 -10.69 6.57 9.37
CA GLU A 46 -11.52 7.19 10.42
C GLU A 46 -12.99 6.76 10.40
N GLY A 47 -13.45 6.14 9.31
CA GLY A 47 -14.84 5.70 9.17
C GLY A 47 -15.19 5.27 7.76
N ARG A 48 -16.42 4.80 7.58
CA ARG A 48 -16.95 4.48 6.24
C ARG A 48 -16.95 5.73 5.37
N GLY A 49 -16.37 5.65 4.18
CA GLY A 49 -16.30 6.76 3.21
C GLY A 49 -15.04 7.63 3.35
N HIS A 50 -14.25 7.46 4.42
CA HIS A 50 -12.97 8.14 4.56
C HIS A 50 -11.87 7.42 3.75
N PRO A 51 -10.85 8.16 3.27
CA PRO A 51 -9.67 7.58 2.67
C PRO A 51 -8.95 6.63 3.63
N TRP A 52 -8.19 5.71 3.05
CA TRP A 52 -7.40 4.72 3.76
C TRP A 52 -5.97 5.19 3.97
N THR A 53 -5.36 4.71 5.05
CA THR A 53 -3.91 4.69 5.21
C THR A 53 -3.42 3.25 5.13
N LEU A 54 -2.22 3.04 4.61
CA LEU A 54 -1.60 1.73 4.48
C LEU A 54 -0.28 1.77 5.24
N ARG A 55 -0.22 1.17 6.43
CA ARG A 55 0.98 1.15 7.26
C ARG A 55 1.67 -0.20 7.16
N ASN A 56 2.95 -0.21 6.79
CA ASN A 56 3.74 -1.43 6.74
C ASN A 56 3.90 -2.03 8.15
N VAL A 57 3.70 -3.33 8.30
CA VAL A 57 3.76 -4.00 9.62
C VAL A 57 5.20 -4.04 10.17
N GLU A 58 6.21 -4.16 9.31
CA GLU A 58 7.61 -4.26 9.74
C GLU A 58 8.21 -2.90 10.10
N THR A 59 8.00 -1.90 9.24
CA THR A 59 8.64 -0.59 9.43
C THR A 59 7.79 0.41 10.19
N GLY A 60 6.47 0.20 10.28
CA GLY A 60 5.55 1.17 10.84
C GLY A 60 5.31 2.41 9.96
N ARG A 61 5.90 2.46 8.75
CA ARG A 61 5.82 3.58 7.81
C ARG A 61 4.67 3.40 6.82
N PHE A 62 4.17 4.50 6.28
CA PHE A 62 2.98 4.53 5.43
C PHE A 62 3.31 4.51 3.94
N LEU A 63 2.51 3.82 3.14
CA LEU A 63 2.63 3.85 1.68
C LEU A 63 2.45 5.28 1.17
N ALA A 64 3.42 5.79 0.41
CA ALA A 64 3.41 7.18 -0.06
C ALA A 64 4.01 7.32 -1.46
N PRO A 65 3.52 8.26 -2.29
CA PRO A 65 4.23 8.69 -3.49
C PRO A 65 5.55 9.38 -3.12
N ALA A 66 6.55 9.28 -3.99
CA ALA A 66 7.84 9.95 -3.84
C ALA A 66 8.16 10.84 -5.04
N PRO A 67 8.75 12.04 -4.85
CA PRO A 67 9.06 12.65 -3.55
C PRO A 67 7.79 13.09 -2.81
N GLU A 68 7.86 13.10 -1.48
CA GLU A 68 6.75 13.58 -0.64
C GLU A 68 6.47 15.05 -0.92
N GLY A 69 5.17 15.43 -0.96
CA GLY A 69 4.75 16.79 -1.27
C GLY A 69 4.94 17.23 -2.73
N GLY A 70 5.41 16.33 -3.61
CA GLY A 70 5.50 16.58 -5.05
C GLY A 70 4.22 16.23 -5.82
N ASP A 71 4.15 16.68 -7.07
CA ASP A 71 3.06 16.32 -7.97
C ASP A 71 3.04 14.80 -8.22
N VAL A 72 1.86 14.20 -8.07
CA VAL A 72 1.64 12.77 -8.34
C VAL A 72 1.19 12.60 -9.78
N GLY A 73 1.94 11.82 -10.55
CA GLY A 73 1.66 11.54 -11.95
C GLY A 73 2.10 10.15 -12.40
N PRO A 74 2.02 9.87 -13.71
CA PRO A 74 2.50 8.61 -14.25
C PRO A 74 3.97 8.38 -13.90
N LYS A 75 4.29 7.16 -13.46
CA LYS A 75 5.65 6.74 -13.07
C LYS A 75 6.20 7.41 -11.80
N THR A 76 5.41 8.21 -11.07
CA THR A 76 5.78 8.64 -9.71
C THR A 76 6.07 7.40 -8.86
N PRO A 77 7.29 7.25 -8.32
CA PRO A 77 7.63 6.10 -7.49
C PRO A 77 6.77 6.02 -6.23
N ILE A 78 6.62 4.81 -5.70
CA ILE A 78 5.98 4.58 -4.40
C ILE A 78 7.05 4.12 -3.40
N ASN A 79 7.09 4.81 -2.26
CA ASN A 79 7.97 4.55 -1.13
C ASN A 79 7.14 4.36 0.15
N THR A 80 7.83 4.38 1.28
CA THR A 80 7.22 4.57 2.60
C THR A 80 7.58 5.93 3.19
N SER A 81 6.66 6.52 3.96
CA SER A 81 6.76 7.80 4.65
C SER A 81 6.53 7.61 6.15
N ASP A 82 7.10 8.48 6.97
CA ASP A 82 6.78 8.51 8.40
C ASP A 82 5.39 9.12 8.65
N GLU A 83 4.89 9.93 7.71
CA GLU A 83 3.58 10.57 7.78
C GLU A 83 2.50 9.76 7.04
N PRO A 84 1.26 9.69 7.57
CA PRO A 84 0.16 9.03 6.89
C PRO A 84 -0.16 9.70 5.55
N HIS A 85 -0.34 8.88 4.52
CA HIS A 85 -0.83 9.32 3.21
C HIS A 85 -2.17 8.66 2.91
N LEU A 86 -3.07 9.45 2.32
CA LEU A 86 -4.46 9.08 2.11
C LEU A 86 -4.65 8.44 0.72
N TRP A 87 -5.26 7.26 0.71
CA TRP A 87 -5.51 6.45 -0.48
C TRP A 87 -6.99 6.16 -0.64
N HIS A 88 -7.52 6.31 -1.84
CA HIS A 88 -8.83 5.77 -2.17
C HIS A 88 -8.68 4.32 -2.61
N LEU A 89 -9.41 3.42 -1.95
CA LEU A 89 -9.56 2.02 -2.37
C LEU A 89 -11.00 1.81 -2.83
N SER A 90 -11.17 1.42 -4.08
CA SER A 90 -12.47 1.10 -4.69
C SER A 90 -12.48 -0.36 -5.12
N ASP A 91 -13.58 -1.07 -4.86
CA ASP A 91 -13.89 -2.33 -5.52
C ASP A 91 -14.32 -2.00 -6.96
N ASP A 92 -13.39 -1.63 -7.83
CA ASP A 92 -13.65 -1.33 -9.25
C ASP A 92 -13.95 -2.59 -10.08
N GLY A 93 -14.03 -3.76 -9.41
CA GLY A 93 -14.87 -4.85 -9.84
C GLY A 93 -14.55 -5.38 -11.23
N GLY A 94 -13.29 -5.36 -11.68
CA GLY A 94 -12.82 -6.14 -12.83
C GLY A 94 -13.69 -6.07 -14.09
N LEU A 95 -14.37 -4.94 -14.35
CA LEU A 95 -14.99 -4.73 -15.65
C LEU A 95 -13.92 -4.19 -16.59
N LEU A 96 -13.23 -5.13 -17.23
CA LEU A 96 -12.86 -4.95 -18.62
C LEU A 96 -14.14 -4.50 -19.36
N ARG A 97 -14.19 -3.23 -19.75
CA ARG A 97 -14.98 -2.78 -20.89
C ARG A 97 -14.05 -2.70 -22.08
#